data_AF-A0A7J4JR60-F1
#
_entry.id   AF-A0A7J4JR60-F1
#
_cell.length_a   1.000
_cell.length_b   1.000
_cell.length_c   1.000
_cell.angle_alpha   90.00
_cell.angle_beta   90.00
_cell.angle_gamma   90.00
#
_symmetry.space_group_name_H-M   'P 1'
#
loop_
_entity.id
_entity.type
_entity.pdbx_description
1 polymer ?
#
loop_
_entity_poly.entity_id
_entity_poly.type
_entity_poly.pdbx_seq_one_letter_code
_entity_poly.pdbx_strand_id
1 'polypeptide(L)'
;MAETAGISKNKPAAIALIAVVALAAIALFTSQQPAWLEKNFAQLYGQAQAPILNPIETPAGQEGNTTDTRSDGQVQASLTRDSLPPPLFSLLPEMPEDFFEKREQIRNGKITLGQFSDLGESYWLQPEFYPNFEDRAIGEILRPPSNRWAVQGFGAYPSQASAQAKPGQRLAINVFFKTSWLVESYQGIRLEPTAQNRSQIASPDFQKNIRVEISPQEFLLEPAYPAFSKGWAKKIGISISISPEAEEGEYEIGFNPVKPLANEEWGSQHRAYFSATGFGIGRPFFAVKLSVKR
;
A
#
# COMPACT_ATOMS: atom_id res chain seq x y z
N MET A 1 -24.51 -29.62 57.04
CA MET A 1 -24.95 -28.23 56.77
C MET A 1 -23.87 -27.61 55.92
N ALA A 2 -24.14 -27.40 54.63
CA ALA A 2 -23.15 -26.90 53.66
C ALA A 2 -23.61 -25.55 53.14
N GLU A 3 -22.72 -24.56 53.23
CA GLU A 3 -22.86 -23.17 52.83
C GLU A 3 -22.88 -23.04 51.30
N THR A 4 -23.91 -22.39 50.76
CA THR A 4 -24.00 -22.00 49.35
C THR A 4 -23.50 -20.56 49.18
N ALA A 5 -22.38 -20.39 48.49
CA ALA A 5 -21.85 -19.09 48.09
C ALA A 5 -22.61 -18.52 46.88
N GLY A 6 -23.12 -17.30 47.03
CA GLY A 6 -23.87 -16.57 46.00
C GLY A 6 -22.99 -16.03 44.88
N ILE A 7 -23.44 -16.24 43.63
CA ILE A 7 -22.81 -15.68 42.43
C ILE A 7 -23.37 -14.27 42.17
N SER A 8 -22.49 -13.27 42.26
CA SER A 8 -22.76 -11.86 41.98
C SER A 8 -23.04 -11.63 40.48
N LYS A 9 -24.31 -11.39 40.15
CA LYS A 9 -24.77 -10.84 38.86
C LYS A 9 -24.57 -9.33 38.85
N ASN A 10 -23.43 -8.83 38.34
CA ASN A 10 -23.26 -7.43 37.91
C ASN A 10 -21.94 -7.26 37.14
N LYS A 11 -21.91 -7.67 35.86
CA LYS A 11 -20.79 -7.38 34.93
C LYS A 11 -21.16 -6.97 33.48
N PRO A 12 -22.40 -6.54 33.11
CA PRO A 12 -22.62 -6.04 31.74
C PRO A 12 -22.38 -4.52 31.57
N ALA A 13 -22.48 -3.71 32.63
CA ALA A 13 -22.44 -2.24 32.49
C ALA A 13 -21.03 -1.66 32.31
N ALA A 14 -20.00 -2.25 32.92
CA ALA A 14 -18.62 -1.74 32.84
C ALA A 14 -17.96 -1.99 31.47
N ILE A 15 -18.34 -3.07 30.79
CA ILE A 15 -17.79 -3.41 29.46
C ILE A 15 -18.41 -2.49 28.38
N ALA A 16 -19.69 -2.13 28.52
CA ALA A 16 -20.35 -1.20 27.60
C ALA A 16 -19.77 0.22 27.68
N LEU A 17 -19.40 0.70 28.86
CA LEU A 17 -18.84 2.04 29.04
C LEU A 17 -17.43 2.17 28.42
N ILE A 18 -16.59 1.13 28.55
CA ILE A 18 -15.25 1.11 27.95
C ILE A 18 -15.32 1.07 26.42
N ALA A 19 -16.26 0.32 25.85
CA ALA A 19 -16.47 0.27 24.40
C ALA A 19 -16.94 1.62 23.82
N VAL A 20 -17.83 2.34 24.54
CA VAL A 20 -18.32 3.67 24.11
C VAL A 20 -17.22 4.73 24.17
N VAL A 21 -16.36 4.70 25.20
CA VAL A 21 -15.23 5.64 25.31
C VAL A 21 -14.15 5.35 24.25
N ALA A 22 -13.89 4.07 23.94
CA ALA A 22 -12.96 3.69 22.88
C ALA A 22 -13.48 4.09 21.48
N LEU A 23 -14.77 3.90 21.20
CA LEU A 23 -15.40 4.32 19.94
C LEU A 23 -15.45 5.85 19.80
N ALA A 24 -15.70 6.58 20.89
CA ALA A 24 -15.66 8.04 20.88
C ALA A 24 -14.23 8.58 20.67
N ALA A 25 -13.21 7.95 21.26
CA ALA A 25 -11.81 8.32 21.06
C ALA A 25 -11.33 8.05 19.62
N ILE A 26 -11.80 6.96 18.99
CA ILE A 26 -11.51 6.66 17.58
C ILE A 26 -12.23 7.66 16.66
N ALA A 27 -13.50 8.01 16.92
CA ALA A 27 -14.25 8.99 16.14
C ALA A 27 -13.72 10.43 16.26
N LEU A 28 -13.11 10.78 17.40
CA LEU A 28 -12.40 12.06 17.59
C LEU A 28 -11.05 12.10 16.87
N PHE A 29 -10.43 10.95 16.59
CA PHE A 29 -9.15 10.87 15.87
C PHE A 29 -9.31 10.81 14.34
N THR A 30 -10.46 10.36 13.83
CA THR A 30 -10.69 10.15 12.38
C THR A 30 -11.45 11.27 11.66
N SER A 31 -12.00 12.26 12.37
CA SER A 31 -12.99 13.19 11.80
C SER A 31 -12.52 14.61 11.50
N GLN A 32 -11.26 14.98 11.72
CA GLN A 32 -10.77 16.29 11.28
C GLN A 32 -9.40 16.19 10.63
N GLN A 33 -9.37 16.29 9.30
CA GLN A 33 -8.20 16.90 8.69
C GLN A 33 -8.09 18.32 9.27
N PRO A 34 -6.94 18.68 9.88
CA PRO A 34 -6.79 20.00 10.45
C PRO A 34 -7.10 21.09 9.43
N ALA A 35 -8.01 22.02 9.75
CA ALA A 35 -8.39 23.14 8.87
C ALA A 35 -7.19 24.02 8.44
N TRP A 36 -6.04 23.90 9.10
CA TRP A 36 -4.79 24.55 8.69
C TRP A 36 -4.16 23.91 7.44
N LEU A 37 -4.39 22.61 7.17
CA LEU A 37 -3.91 21.95 5.95
C LEU A 37 -4.61 22.59 4.74
N GLU A 38 -5.94 22.64 4.69
CA GLU A 38 -6.67 23.23 3.54
C GLU A 38 -6.28 24.69 3.25
N LYS A 39 -6.12 25.52 4.30
CA LYS A 39 -5.73 26.93 4.15
C LYS A 39 -4.29 27.12 3.66
N ASN A 40 -3.35 26.30 4.14
CA ASN A 40 -1.94 26.42 3.74
C ASN A 40 -1.67 25.79 2.37
N PHE A 41 -2.44 24.76 1.96
CA PHE A 41 -2.27 24.12 0.65
C PHE A 41 -2.64 25.04 -0.52
N ALA A 42 -3.76 25.77 -0.44
CA ALA A 42 -4.13 26.74 -1.47
C ALA A 42 -3.09 27.88 -1.62
N GLN A 43 -2.46 28.27 -0.51
CA GLN A 43 -1.46 29.33 -0.48
C GLN A 43 -0.08 28.85 -0.98
N LEU A 44 0.33 27.63 -0.64
CA LEU A 44 1.62 27.05 -1.07
C LEU A 44 1.63 26.69 -2.56
N TYR A 45 0.52 26.16 -3.09
CA TYR A 45 0.42 25.76 -4.49
C TYR A 45 -0.14 26.86 -5.41
N GLY A 46 -0.81 27.88 -4.85
CA GLY A 46 -1.20 29.07 -5.60
C GLY A 46 -0.02 30.00 -5.92
N GLN A 47 1.12 29.86 -5.23
CA GLN A 47 2.33 30.67 -5.42
C GLN A 47 3.46 29.97 -6.18
N ALA A 48 3.37 28.65 -6.38
CA ALA A 48 4.29 27.91 -7.25
C ALA A 48 3.94 28.20 -8.73
N GLN A 49 4.29 29.39 -9.22
CA GLN A 49 4.35 29.63 -10.66
C GLN A 49 5.38 28.67 -11.23
N ALA A 50 4.92 27.68 -12.00
CA ALA A 50 5.80 26.86 -12.81
C ALA A 50 6.69 27.79 -13.65
N PRO A 51 7.99 27.49 -13.82
CA PRO A 51 8.80 28.24 -14.77
C PRO A 51 8.09 28.21 -16.13
N ILE A 52 7.89 29.40 -16.71
CA ILE A 52 7.23 29.56 -18.01
C ILE A 52 8.09 28.83 -19.04
N LEU A 53 7.69 27.62 -19.41
CA LEU A 53 8.21 26.94 -20.58
C LEU A 53 7.45 27.50 -21.77
N ASN A 54 8.15 28.24 -22.63
CA ASN A 54 7.61 28.72 -23.89
C ASN A 54 7.02 27.54 -24.68
N PRO A 55 5.79 27.63 -25.20
CA PRO A 55 5.23 26.57 -26.01
C PRO A 55 6.05 26.43 -27.29
N ILE A 56 6.56 25.23 -27.55
CA ILE A 56 7.14 24.87 -28.84
C ILE A 56 5.97 24.75 -29.82
N GLU A 57 5.86 25.70 -30.75
CA GLU A 57 4.96 25.59 -31.89
C GLU A 57 5.33 24.31 -32.67
N THR A 58 4.36 23.43 -32.85
CA THR A 58 4.53 22.22 -33.66
C THR A 58 3.97 22.52 -35.06
N PRO A 59 4.78 22.52 -36.13
CA PRO A 59 4.23 22.51 -37.47
C PRO A 59 3.66 21.13 -37.77
N ALA A 60 2.48 21.11 -38.38
CA ALA A 60 1.80 19.90 -38.79
C ALA A 60 2.55 19.17 -39.93
N GLY A 61 2.66 17.84 -39.79
CA GLY A 61 2.88 16.90 -40.89
C GLY A 61 4.34 16.54 -41.18
N GLN A 62 4.73 15.29 -40.90
CA GLN A 62 5.13 14.31 -41.92
C GLN A 62 5.57 13.00 -41.24
N GLU A 63 5.03 11.89 -41.76
CA GLU A 63 5.50 10.53 -41.51
C GLU A 63 6.93 10.37 -42.06
N GLY A 64 7.84 9.79 -41.28
CA GLY A 64 9.21 9.56 -41.73
C GLY A 64 10.11 8.94 -40.67
N ASN A 65 10.34 7.64 -40.81
CA ASN A 65 11.29 6.80 -40.10
C ASN A 65 12.69 7.46 -40.00
N THR A 66 13.20 7.80 -38.80
CA THR A 66 14.65 8.00 -38.57
C THR A 66 15.06 7.80 -37.11
N THR A 67 16.18 7.10 -37.00
CA THR A 67 17.07 6.80 -35.88
C THR A 67 17.07 7.83 -34.74
N ASP A 68 16.78 7.32 -33.55
CA ASP A 68 16.80 8.04 -32.27
C ASP A 68 18.24 8.47 -31.92
N THR A 69 18.58 9.71 -32.26
CA THR A 69 19.74 10.42 -31.70
C THR A 69 19.31 11.85 -31.40
N ARG A 70 18.60 12.03 -30.27
CA ARG A 70 18.51 13.34 -29.62
C ARG A 70 19.59 13.45 -28.55
N SER A 71 20.75 13.92 -28.99
CA SER A 71 21.70 14.64 -28.16
C SER A 71 21.22 16.09 -28.02
N ASP A 72 20.40 16.37 -27.02
CA ASP A 72 20.22 17.73 -26.49
C ASP A 72 20.42 17.66 -24.98
N GLY A 73 21.64 17.99 -24.57
CA GLY A 73 22.12 17.97 -23.19
C GLY A 73 21.57 19.13 -22.35
N GLN A 74 20.25 19.18 -22.17
CA GLN A 74 19.71 19.77 -20.95
C GLN A 74 19.71 18.67 -19.89
N VAL A 75 20.68 18.74 -18.97
CA VAL A 75 20.59 18.02 -17.70
C VAL A 75 19.36 18.57 -17.00
N GLN A 76 18.21 17.95 -17.23
CA GLN A 76 17.00 18.25 -16.50
C GLN A 76 17.34 17.93 -15.06
N ALA A 77 17.48 18.97 -14.22
CA ALA A 77 17.84 18.80 -12.83
C ALA A 77 16.90 17.75 -12.23
N SER A 78 17.48 16.64 -11.76
CA SER A 78 16.69 15.53 -11.23
C SER A 78 15.86 16.07 -10.07
N LEU A 79 14.53 16.01 -10.21
CA LEU A 79 13.62 16.43 -9.16
C LEU A 79 13.84 15.51 -7.95
N THR A 80 14.01 16.11 -6.77
CA THR A 80 14.26 15.40 -5.51
C THR A 80 13.16 15.69 -4.50
N ARG A 81 13.15 14.94 -3.37
CA ARG A 81 12.25 15.20 -2.23
C ARG A 81 12.24 16.68 -1.84
N ASP A 82 13.39 17.35 -1.90
CA ASP A 82 13.54 18.75 -1.52
C ASP A 82 12.82 19.72 -2.47
N SER A 83 12.44 19.24 -3.66
CA SER A 83 11.58 19.98 -4.59
C SER A 83 10.12 20.01 -4.13
N LEU A 84 9.72 19.15 -3.17
CA LEU A 84 8.35 19.05 -2.67
C LEU A 84 8.15 19.86 -1.38
N PRO A 85 6.93 20.37 -1.12
CA PRO A 85 6.68 21.18 0.06
C PRO A 85 6.78 20.34 1.34
N PRO A 86 7.52 20.79 2.38
CA PRO A 86 7.72 20.03 3.62
C PRO A 86 6.42 19.53 4.31
N PRO A 87 5.30 20.29 4.32
CA PRO A 87 4.04 19.82 4.91
C PRO A 87 3.51 18.49 4.34
N LEU A 88 3.87 18.13 3.11
CA LEU A 88 3.51 16.85 2.47
C LEU A 88 3.94 15.64 3.31
N PHE A 89 5.06 15.77 4.04
CA PHE A 89 5.66 14.71 4.84
C PHE A 89 5.44 14.87 6.35
N SER A 90 4.69 15.89 6.77
CA SER A 90 4.57 16.29 8.19
C SER A 90 3.97 15.24 9.12
N LEU A 91 3.29 14.23 8.59
CA LEU A 91 2.67 13.15 9.36
C LEU A 91 3.51 11.87 9.35
N LEU A 92 4.57 11.82 8.56
CA LEU A 92 5.44 10.65 8.44
C LEU A 92 6.42 10.57 9.60
N PRO A 93 6.87 9.35 9.98
CA PRO A 93 8.01 9.20 10.85
C PRO A 93 9.26 9.86 10.24
N GLU A 94 10.20 10.22 11.11
CA GLU A 94 11.51 10.70 10.68
C GLU A 94 12.20 9.65 9.79
N MET A 95 12.81 10.11 8.70
CA MET A 95 13.52 9.24 7.77
C MET A 95 14.81 8.74 8.45
N PRO A 96 15.06 7.42 8.48
CA PRO A 96 16.31 6.88 9.01
C PRO A 96 17.53 7.41 8.27
N GLU A 97 18.65 7.61 8.97
CA GLU A 97 19.90 8.09 8.35
C GLU A 97 20.43 7.15 7.26
N ASP A 98 20.26 5.83 7.44
CA ASP A 98 20.68 4.79 6.49
C ASP A 98 19.60 4.47 5.42
N PHE A 99 18.53 5.26 5.34
CA PHE A 99 17.37 4.97 4.51
C PHE A 99 17.72 4.71 3.04
N PHE A 100 18.50 5.60 2.42
CA PHE A 100 18.86 5.47 1.01
C PHE A 100 19.78 4.28 0.76
N GLU A 101 20.70 3.97 1.68
CA GLU A 101 21.54 2.78 1.60
C GLU A 101 20.66 1.51 1.64
N LYS A 102 19.72 1.44 2.60
CA LYS A 102 18.80 0.32 2.73
C LYS A 102 17.94 0.13 1.50
N ARG A 103 17.42 1.23 0.95
CA ARG A 103 16.62 1.22 -0.29
C ARG A 103 17.42 0.66 -1.46
N GLU A 104 18.66 1.09 -1.64
CA GLU A 104 19.51 0.57 -2.71
C GLU A 104 19.84 -0.92 -2.51
N GLN A 105 20.03 -1.37 -1.27
CA GLN A 105 20.17 -2.81 -0.99
C GLN A 105 18.91 -3.58 -1.40
N ILE A 106 17.72 -3.05 -1.15
CA ILE A 106 16.44 -3.66 -1.56
C ILE A 106 16.30 -3.71 -3.08
N ARG A 107 16.49 -2.57 -3.76
CA ARG A 107 16.35 -2.46 -5.23
C ARG A 107 17.31 -3.39 -5.97
N ASN A 108 18.50 -3.60 -5.41
CA ASN A 108 19.51 -4.49 -5.98
C ASN A 108 19.41 -5.95 -5.50
N GLY A 109 18.35 -6.32 -4.77
CA GLY A 109 18.14 -7.70 -4.29
C GLY A 109 19.20 -8.17 -3.28
N LYS A 110 19.86 -7.26 -2.58
CA LYS A 110 20.94 -7.53 -1.61
C LYS A 110 20.44 -7.82 -0.19
N ILE A 111 19.14 -7.81 0.05
CA ILE A 111 18.57 -8.18 1.34
C ILE A 111 17.70 -9.44 1.21
N THR A 112 17.66 -10.21 2.29
CA THR A 112 16.81 -11.40 2.43
C THR A 112 15.35 -11.01 2.70
N LEU A 113 14.43 -11.96 2.51
CA LEU A 113 13.02 -11.79 2.88
C LEU A 113 12.82 -11.49 4.37
N GLY A 114 13.67 -12.06 5.24
CA GLY A 114 13.67 -11.75 6.67
C GLY A 114 14.06 -10.30 6.93
N GLN A 115 15.17 -9.84 6.34
CA GLN A 115 15.59 -8.44 6.47
C GLN A 115 14.56 -7.45 5.90
N PHE A 116 13.89 -7.79 4.80
CA PHE A 116 12.79 -6.98 4.27
C PHE A 116 11.60 -6.95 5.24
N SER A 117 11.33 -8.09 5.87
CA SER A 117 10.30 -8.25 6.89
C SER A 117 10.61 -7.49 8.18
N ASP A 118 11.87 -7.24 8.51
CA ASP A 118 12.26 -6.57 9.75
C ASP A 118 12.33 -5.04 9.60
N LEU A 119 12.06 -4.49 8.41
CA LEU A 119 12.02 -3.05 8.19
C LEU A 119 10.96 -2.39 9.09
N GLY A 120 11.42 -1.40 9.86
CA GLY A 120 10.57 -0.57 10.71
C GLY A 120 9.67 0.37 9.89
N GLU A 121 8.63 0.91 10.55
CA GLU A 121 7.66 1.80 9.92
C GLU A 121 8.31 3.04 9.29
N SER A 122 9.40 3.52 9.90
CA SER A 122 10.19 4.64 9.41
C SER A 122 10.79 4.47 8.02
N TYR A 123 10.93 3.23 7.52
CA TYR A 123 11.36 2.96 6.16
C TYR A 123 10.17 2.91 5.20
N TRP A 124 9.26 1.95 5.40
CA TRP A 124 8.22 1.69 4.40
C TRP A 124 7.11 2.75 4.37
N LEU A 125 7.01 3.63 5.37
CA LEU A 125 6.16 4.82 5.28
C LEU A 125 6.77 5.97 4.47
N GLN A 126 8.06 5.93 4.12
CA GLN A 126 8.65 6.96 3.26
C GLN A 126 8.21 6.72 1.81
N PRO A 127 7.70 7.73 1.10
CA PRO A 127 7.28 7.53 -0.29
C PRO A 127 8.46 7.19 -1.22
N GLU A 128 9.67 7.63 -0.90
CA GLU A 128 10.94 7.28 -1.56
C GLU A 128 11.26 5.78 -1.52
N PHE A 129 10.63 5.02 -0.62
CA PHE A 129 10.82 3.59 -0.50
C PHE A 129 10.29 2.85 -1.73
N TYR A 130 9.24 3.40 -2.34
CA TYR A 130 8.53 2.77 -3.44
C TYR A 130 9.14 3.16 -4.79
N PRO A 131 9.07 2.26 -5.79
CA PRO A 131 9.52 2.56 -7.14
C PRO A 131 8.81 3.77 -7.75
N ASN A 132 9.51 4.48 -8.64
CA ASN A 132 9.04 5.63 -9.40
C ASN A 132 8.66 6.86 -8.54
N PHE A 133 9.08 6.94 -7.28
CA PHE A 133 8.83 8.15 -6.50
C PHE A 133 9.56 9.35 -7.13
N GLU A 134 10.87 9.26 -7.32
CA GLU A 134 11.66 10.33 -7.93
C GLU A 134 11.30 10.56 -9.40
N ASP A 135 11.20 9.48 -10.17
CA ASP A 135 11.02 9.55 -11.63
C ASP A 135 9.62 10.01 -12.04
N ARG A 136 8.60 9.80 -11.19
CA ARG A 136 7.20 10.03 -11.55
C ARG A 136 6.41 10.79 -10.49
N ALA A 137 6.45 10.35 -9.23
CA ALA A 137 5.60 10.93 -8.19
C ALA A 137 5.89 12.41 -7.96
N ILE A 138 7.17 12.83 -7.91
CA ILE A 138 7.52 14.23 -7.69
C ILE A 138 6.97 15.12 -8.81
N GLY A 139 7.14 14.69 -10.06
CA GLY A 139 6.60 15.40 -11.22
C GLY A 139 5.07 15.51 -11.19
N GLU A 140 4.38 14.41 -10.85
CA GLU A 140 2.94 14.39 -10.69
C GLU A 140 2.51 15.29 -9.51
N ILE A 141 3.21 15.32 -8.38
CA ILE A 141 2.83 16.17 -7.24
C ILE A 141 3.00 17.66 -7.55
N LEU A 142 4.09 18.04 -8.22
CA LEU A 142 4.35 19.42 -8.59
C LEU A 142 3.44 19.92 -9.72
N ARG A 143 3.06 19.03 -10.64
CA ARG A 143 2.22 19.34 -11.81
C ARG A 143 1.09 18.32 -11.91
N PRO A 144 0.12 18.36 -10.99
CA PRO A 144 -0.82 17.28 -10.87
C PRO A 144 -1.84 17.31 -12.00
N PRO A 145 -2.11 16.16 -12.65
CA PRO A 145 -2.88 16.11 -13.90
C PRO A 145 -4.30 16.64 -13.71
N SER A 146 -4.95 17.11 -14.76
CA SER A 146 -6.29 17.72 -14.65
C SER A 146 -7.38 16.74 -14.17
N ASN A 147 -7.16 15.43 -14.32
CA ASN A 147 -8.02 14.35 -13.82
C ASN A 147 -7.55 13.73 -12.49
N ARG A 148 -6.68 14.42 -11.73
CA ARG A 148 -5.97 13.95 -10.53
C ARG A 148 -6.80 13.56 -9.32
N TRP A 149 -8.10 13.83 -9.29
CA TRP A 149 -8.98 13.43 -8.19
C TRP A 149 -9.28 11.94 -8.28
N ALA A 150 -8.22 11.14 -8.31
CA ALA A 150 -8.30 9.70 -8.33
C ALA A 150 -8.91 9.28 -7.00
N VAL A 151 -10.23 9.08 -7.00
CA VAL A 151 -11.01 8.49 -5.91
C VAL A 151 -10.45 7.10 -5.56
N GLN A 152 -9.62 6.51 -6.42
CA GLN A 152 -9.01 5.21 -6.25
C GLN A 152 -7.58 5.20 -6.80
N GLY A 153 -6.70 4.50 -6.09
CA GLY A 153 -5.35 4.20 -6.54
C GLY A 153 -4.54 3.63 -5.39
N PHE A 154 -4.11 2.39 -5.52
CA PHE A 154 -3.23 1.74 -4.56
C PHE A 154 -2.29 0.77 -5.28
N GLY A 155 -1.23 0.37 -4.61
CA GLY A 155 -0.27 -0.61 -5.11
C GLY A 155 0.33 -1.46 -4.00
N ALA A 156 0.99 -2.54 -4.39
CA ALA A 156 1.71 -3.43 -3.49
C ALA A 156 3.21 -3.40 -3.83
N TYR A 157 4.07 -3.43 -2.80
CA TYR A 157 5.51 -3.51 -2.96
C TYR A 157 6.13 -4.54 -1.99
N PRO A 158 6.91 -5.50 -2.48
CA PRO A 158 7.11 -5.80 -3.91
C PRO A 158 5.79 -6.25 -4.56
N SER A 159 5.67 -6.14 -5.88
CA SER A 159 4.53 -6.69 -6.63
C SER A 159 4.66 -8.20 -6.87
N GLN A 160 5.86 -8.76 -6.69
CA GLN A 160 6.13 -10.18 -6.75
C GLN A 160 7.21 -10.59 -5.76
N ALA A 161 7.05 -11.75 -5.14
CA ALA A 161 8.07 -12.42 -4.36
C ALA A 161 8.36 -13.82 -4.93
N SER A 162 9.58 -14.32 -4.72
CA SER A 162 9.95 -15.69 -5.04
C SER A 162 10.50 -16.38 -3.79
N ALA A 163 10.07 -17.61 -3.55
CA ALA A 163 10.48 -18.39 -2.39
C ALA A 163 10.72 -19.86 -2.77
N GLN A 164 11.61 -20.52 -2.02
CA GLN A 164 11.80 -21.96 -2.08
C GLN A 164 11.43 -22.57 -0.74
N ALA A 165 10.76 -23.71 -0.74
CA ALA A 165 10.38 -24.43 0.46
C ALA A 165 10.50 -25.94 0.28
N LYS A 166 10.55 -26.65 1.41
CA LYS A 166 10.40 -28.10 1.49
C LYS A 166 8.98 -28.47 1.98
N PRO A 167 8.49 -29.67 1.69
CA PRO A 167 7.28 -30.18 2.31
C PRO A 167 7.33 -30.07 3.84
N GLY A 168 6.23 -29.65 4.46
CA GLY A 168 6.13 -29.42 5.91
C GLY A 168 6.68 -28.08 6.41
N GLN A 169 7.28 -27.24 5.54
CA GLN A 169 7.77 -25.93 5.95
C GLN A 169 6.68 -24.86 5.96
N ARG A 170 6.94 -23.81 6.76
CA ARG A 170 6.15 -22.58 6.80
C ARG A 170 7.02 -21.41 6.36
N LEU A 171 6.52 -20.62 5.42
CA LEU A 171 7.13 -19.38 4.95
C LEU A 171 6.36 -18.18 5.50
N ALA A 172 7.07 -17.12 5.84
CA ALA A 172 6.51 -15.82 6.16
C ALA A 172 7.05 -14.78 5.18
N ILE A 173 6.15 -14.05 4.53
CA ILE A 173 6.45 -13.02 3.54
C ILE A 173 5.70 -11.76 3.94
N ASN A 174 6.36 -10.61 3.92
CA ASN A 174 5.70 -9.32 4.10
C ASN A 174 5.61 -8.58 2.77
N VAL A 175 4.49 -7.89 2.56
CA VAL A 175 4.25 -6.99 1.44
C VAL A 175 3.67 -5.68 1.97
N PHE A 176 4.05 -4.55 1.37
CA PHE A 176 3.55 -3.24 1.73
C PHE A 176 2.50 -2.80 0.73
N PHE A 177 1.24 -2.68 1.17
CA PHE A 177 0.19 -2.05 0.40
C PHE A 177 0.15 -0.56 0.68
N LYS A 178 -0.01 0.26 -0.35
CA LYS A 178 0.08 1.71 -0.21
C LYS A 178 -0.87 2.46 -1.14
N THR A 179 -1.38 3.59 -0.67
CA THR A 179 -2.18 4.52 -1.45
C THR A 179 -1.30 5.18 -2.52
N SER A 180 -1.79 5.27 -3.76
CA SER A 180 -1.11 5.94 -4.85
C SER A 180 -0.92 7.43 -4.57
N TRP A 181 0.05 8.03 -5.24
CA TRP A 181 0.31 9.46 -5.16
C TRP A 181 -0.96 10.23 -5.51
N LEU A 182 -1.21 11.36 -4.83
CA LEU A 182 -2.35 12.25 -5.09
C LEU A 182 -3.75 11.69 -4.77
N VAL A 183 -3.85 10.50 -4.18
CA VAL A 183 -5.15 9.95 -3.77
C VAL A 183 -5.60 10.54 -2.44
N GLU A 184 -6.81 11.11 -2.44
CA GLU A 184 -7.42 11.80 -1.32
C GLU A 184 -8.39 10.93 -0.52
N SER A 185 -8.71 9.76 -1.04
CA SER A 185 -9.69 8.85 -0.47
C SER A 185 -9.07 7.81 0.45
N TYR A 186 -9.85 7.44 1.47
CA TYR A 186 -9.68 6.20 2.21
C TYR A 186 -10.03 5.02 1.32
N GLN A 187 -9.19 3.99 1.35
CA GLN A 187 -9.34 2.81 0.50
C GLN A 187 -9.45 1.53 1.32
N GLY A 188 -10.67 0.98 1.36
CA GLY A 188 -10.94 -0.28 2.04
C GLY A 188 -10.55 -1.47 1.16
N ILE A 189 -9.67 -2.33 1.67
CA ILE A 189 -9.13 -3.48 0.94
C ILE A 189 -9.27 -4.73 1.78
N ARG A 190 -9.74 -5.82 1.17
CA ARG A 190 -9.60 -7.18 1.66
C ARG A 190 -8.81 -7.98 0.65
N LEU A 191 -7.86 -8.79 1.12
CA LEU A 191 -7.06 -9.62 0.22
C LEU A 191 -7.60 -11.05 0.17
N GLU A 192 -7.76 -11.56 -1.04
CA GLU A 192 -8.06 -12.96 -1.29
C GLU A 192 -6.95 -13.61 -2.12
N PRO A 193 -6.47 -14.80 -1.74
CA PRO A 193 -5.54 -15.55 -2.56
C PRO A 193 -6.26 -16.07 -3.82
N THR A 194 -5.61 -15.96 -4.97
CA THR A 194 -6.05 -16.46 -6.29
C THR A 194 -4.89 -17.21 -6.96
N ALA A 195 -5.08 -18.40 -7.50
CA ALA A 195 -4.06 -18.98 -8.40
C ALA A 195 -4.14 -18.24 -9.73
N GLN A 196 -3.04 -18.19 -10.49
CA GLN A 196 -3.03 -17.60 -11.84
C GLN A 196 -4.14 -18.18 -12.73
N ASN A 197 -4.51 -19.44 -12.53
CA ASN A 197 -5.81 -19.97 -12.97
C ASN A 197 -6.76 -20.03 -11.77
N ARG A 198 -7.86 -19.25 -11.81
CA ARG A 198 -8.92 -19.27 -10.77
C ARG A 198 -9.38 -20.69 -10.40
N SER A 199 -9.35 -21.62 -11.35
CA SER A 199 -9.69 -23.04 -11.19
C SER A 199 -8.72 -23.83 -10.31
N GLN A 200 -7.48 -23.36 -10.13
CA GLN A 200 -6.45 -24.08 -9.37
C GLN A 200 -6.50 -23.81 -7.86
N ILE A 201 -6.91 -22.63 -7.36
CA ILE A 201 -7.07 -22.44 -5.90
C ILE A 201 -8.29 -23.17 -5.34
N ALA A 202 -9.33 -23.32 -6.15
CA ALA A 202 -10.46 -24.18 -5.81
C ALA A 202 -10.19 -25.65 -6.14
N SER A 203 -9.03 -25.99 -6.74
CA SER A 203 -8.69 -27.39 -6.92
C SER A 203 -8.42 -28.00 -5.54
N PRO A 204 -9.00 -29.17 -5.24
CA PRO A 204 -8.70 -29.90 -4.03
C PRO A 204 -7.19 -30.07 -3.82
N ASP A 205 -6.43 -30.20 -4.91
CA ASP A 205 -4.98 -30.43 -4.88
C ASP A 205 -4.18 -29.21 -4.40
N PHE A 206 -4.56 -27.99 -4.77
CA PHE A 206 -3.86 -26.80 -4.28
C PHE A 206 -4.13 -26.59 -2.79
N GLN A 207 -5.39 -26.70 -2.35
CA GLN A 207 -5.74 -26.52 -0.93
C GLN A 207 -5.23 -27.65 -0.06
N LYS A 208 -5.07 -28.86 -0.62
CA LYS A 208 -4.40 -29.98 0.04
C LYS A 208 -2.92 -29.68 0.28
N ASN A 209 -2.25 -29.03 -0.67
CA ASN A 209 -0.80 -28.83 -0.65
C ASN A 209 -0.36 -27.54 0.03
N ILE A 210 -1.15 -26.47 -0.08
CA ILE A 210 -0.77 -25.11 0.32
C ILE A 210 -1.90 -24.45 1.11
N ARG A 211 -1.57 -24.01 2.33
CA ARG A 211 -2.44 -23.16 3.15
C ARG A 211 -1.88 -21.74 3.22
N VAL A 212 -2.73 -20.75 2.99
CA VAL A 212 -2.37 -19.33 3.02
C VAL A 212 -3.14 -18.62 4.14
N GLU A 213 -2.43 -17.87 4.97
CA GLU A 213 -2.96 -17.00 6.02
C GLU A 213 -2.47 -15.58 5.77
N ILE A 214 -3.37 -14.58 5.86
CA ILE A 214 -3.08 -13.17 5.59
C ILE A 214 -3.39 -12.37 6.85
N SER A 215 -2.47 -11.49 7.28
CA SER A 215 -2.62 -10.67 8.46
C SER A 215 -2.09 -9.24 8.25
N PRO A 216 -2.93 -8.19 8.41
CA PRO A 216 -4.38 -8.27 8.50
C PRO A 216 -5.01 -8.70 7.17
N GLN A 217 -6.13 -9.42 7.21
CA GLN A 217 -6.84 -9.84 6.00
C GLN A 217 -7.61 -8.68 5.32
N GLU A 218 -8.12 -7.76 6.14
CA GLU A 218 -8.76 -6.52 5.70
C GLU A 218 -8.05 -5.33 6.34
N PHE A 219 -7.90 -4.25 5.59
CA PHE A 219 -7.25 -3.04 6.06
C PHE A 219 -7.76 -1.82 5.31
N LEU A 220 -7.60 -0.67 5.97
CA LEU A 220 -7.92 0.64 5.42
C LEU A 220 -6.60 1.36 5.10
N LEU A 221 -6.41 1.72 3.83
CA LEU A 221 -5.36 2.65 3.45
C LEU A 221 -5.89 4.08 3.56
N GLU A 222 -5.12 4.94 4.20
CA GLU A 222 -5.46 6.36 4.35
C GLU A 222 -4.99 7.17 3.13
N PRO A 223 -5.48 8.41 2.97
CA PRO A 223 -5.08 9.30 1.88
C PRO A 223 -3.56 9.57 1.85
N ALA A 224 -3.01 9.72 0.65
CA ALA A 224 -1.65 10.19 0.41
C ALA A 224 -1.57 11.67 0.00
N TYR A 225 -2.74 12.33 -0.09
CA TYR A 225 -2.87 13.74 -0.42
C TYR A 225 -3.95 14.37 0.46
N PRO A 226 -3.77 15.64 0.90
CA PRO A 226 -2.68 16.56 0.52
C PRO A 226 -1.35 16.33 1.25
N ALA A 227 -1.36 15.50 2.30
CA ALA A 227 -0.17 14.97 2.96
C ALA A 227 -0.23 13.44 3.00
N PHE A 228 0.93 12.78 3.09
CA PHE A 228 0.98 11.34 3.33
C PHE A 228 0.49 11.04 4.76
N SER A 229 -0.71 10.48 4.90
CA SER A 229 -1.29 10.14 6.20
C SER A 229 -0.52 8.98 6.86
N LYS A 230 -0.57 8.84 8.19
CA LYS A 230 0.17 7.77 8.90
C LYS A 230 -0.21 6.35 8.44
N GLY A 231 -1.45 6.14 8.00
CA GLY A 231 -1.93 4.88 7.45
C GLY A 231 -1.93 4.80 5.93
N TRP A 232 -1.22 5.68 5.21
CA TRP A 232 -1.18 5.68 3.74
C TRP A 232 -0.56 4.40 3.17
N ALA A 233 0.28 3.73 3.96
CA ALA A 233 0.77 2.39 3.68
C ALA A 233 0.52 1.44 4.87
N LYS A 234 0.40 0.15 4.57
CA LYS A 234 0.18 -0.94 5.53
C LYS A 234 1.09 -2.12 5.18
N LYS A 235 1.74 -2.67 6.20
CA LYS A 235 2.47 -3.93 6.10
C LYS A 235 1.50 -5.09 6.28
N ILE A 236 1.50 -6.00 5.31
CA ILE A 236 0.67 -7.19 5.29
C ILE A 236 1.58 -8.42 5.37
N GLY A 237 1.37 -9.23 6.40
CA GLY A 237 2.03 -10.52 6.59
C GLY A 237 1.26 -11.63 5.87
N ILE A 238 1.98 -12.44 5.11
CA ILE A 238 1.47 -13.59 4.37
C ILE A 238 2.24 -14.81 4.87
N SER A 239 1.50 -15.75 5.46
CA SER A 239 2.04 -17.02 5.93
C SER A 239 1.59 -18.13 5.00
N ILE A 240 2.55 -18.86 4.45
CA ILE A 240 2.31 -19.97 3.52
C ILE A 240 2.82 -21.25 4.17
N SER A 241 1.92 -22.18 4.47
CA SER A 241 2.25 -23.49 5.03
C SER A 241 2.18 -24.55 3.94
N ILE A 242 3.24 -25.33 3.79
CA ILE A 242 3.37 -26.39 2.79
C ILE A 242 3.07 -27.73 3.45
N SER A 243 2.15 -28.49 2.87
CA SER A 243 1.81 -29.84 3.36
C SER A 243 3.05 -30.74 3.38
N PRO A 244 3.21 -31.62 4.39
CA PRO A 244 4.23 -32.67 4.36
C PRO A 244 4.09 -33.61 3.15
N GLU A 245 2.88 -33.73 2.60
CA GLU A 245 2.58 -34.53 1.41
C GLU A 245 2.71 -33.74 0.11
N ALA A 246 3.14 -32.47 0.16
CA ALA A 246 3.21 -31.63 -1.02
C ALA A 246 4.13 -32.26 -2.09
N GLU A 247 3.64 -32.21 -3.32
CA GLU A 247 4.40 -32.61 -4.50
C GLU A 247 5.51 -31.59 -4.80
N GLU A 248 6.58 -32.05 -5.42
CA GLU A 248 7.57 -31.13 -5.96
C GLU A 248 6.98 -30.37 -7.14
N GLY A 249 7.28 -29.09 -7.24
CA GLY A 249 6.76 -28.28 -8.34
C GLY A 249 6.80 -26.79 -8.08
N GLU A 250 6.37 -26.05 -9.09
CA GLU A 250 6.22 -24.61 -9.05
C GLU A 250 4.76 -24.25 -8.81
N TYR A 251 4.52 -23.40 -7.83
CA TYR A 251 3.20 -22.89 -7.45
C TYR A 251 3.21 -21.38 -7.57
N GLU A 252 2.12 -20.80 -8.10
CA GLU A 252 1.95 -19.35 -8.12
C GLU A 252 0.69 -18.93 -7.37
N ILE A 253 0.88 -18.13 -6.33
CA ILE A 253 -0.17 -17.61 -5.46
C ILE A 253 -0.30 -16.11 -5.73
N GLY A 254 -1.33 -15.71 -6.44
CA GLY A 254 -1.74 -14.33 -6.58
C GLY A 254 -2.57 -13.84 -5.40
N PHE A 255 -2.58 -12.55 -5.16
CA PHE A 255 -3.37 -11.88 -4.14
C PHE A 255 -4.11 -10.73 -4.79
N ASN A 256 -5.44 -10.77 -4.72
CA ASN A 256 -6.30 -9.76 -5.33
C ASN A 256 -7.07 -8.97 -4.28
N PRO A 257 -7.16 -7.64 -4.45
CA PRO A 257 -8.02 -6.81 -3.65
C PRO A 257 -9.49 -7.09 -4.00
N VAL A 258 -10.27 -7.34 -2.96
CA VAL A 258 -11.72 -7.45 -3.02
C VAL A 258 -12.34 -6.50 -2.01
N LYS A 259 -13.66 -6.30 -2.15
CA LYS A 259 -14.42 -5.47 -1.22
C LYS A 259 -14.28 -6.02 0.22
N PRO A 260 -13.94 -5.17 1.21
CA PRO A 260 -13.88 -5.58 2.62
C PRO A 260 -15.26 -5.82 3.20
N LEU A 261 -15.33 -6.65 4.23
CA LEU A 261 -16.55 -6.87 5.01
C LEU A 261 -16.91 -5.59 5.79
N ALA A 262 -15.92 -4.85 6.27
CA ALA A 262 -16.09 -3.57 6.95
C ALA A 262 -16.48 -2.40 6.03
N ASN A 263 -16.85 -2.65 4.77
CA ASN A 263 -17.16 -1.61 3.78
C ASN A 263 -18.20 -0.59 4.24
N GLU A 264 -19.34 -1.05 4.76
CA GLU A 264 -20.43 -0.16 5.15
C GLU A 264 -20.01 0.70 6.36
N GLU A 265 -19.28 0.10 7.30
CA GLU A 265 -18.75 0.79 8.46
C GLU A 265 -17.77 1.89 8.03
N TRP A 266 -16.72 1.55 7.27
CA TRP A 266 -15.72 2.51 6.80
C TRP A 266 -16.33 3.57 5.88
N GLY A 267 -17.25 3.19 5.00
CA GLY A 267 -17.99 4.13 4.15
C GLY A 267 -18.83 5.11 4.97
N SER A 268 -19.42 4.67 6.08
CA SER A 268 -20.18 5.54 6.99
C SER A 268 -19.31 6.49 7.80
N GLN A 269 -18.09 6.06 8.17
CA GLN A 269 -17.11 6.87 8.90
C GLN A 269 -16.40 7.89 7.99
N HIS A 270 -16.22 7.57 6.71
CA HIS A 270 -15.43 8.36 5.75
C HIS A 270 -16.26 8.79 4.52
N ARG A 271 -17.52 9.19 4.73
CA ARG A 271 -18.54 9.42 3.69
C ARG A 271 -18.13 10.30 2.50
N ALA A 272 -17.28 11.30 2.71
CA ALA A 272 -16.89 12.23 1.65
C ALA A 272 -15.79 11.67 0.73
N TYR A 273 -14.97 10.75 1.24
CA TYR A 273 -13.74 10.31 0.58
C TYR A 273 -13.45 8.84 0.88
N PHE A 274 -14.38 7.95 0.57
CA PHE A 274 -14.19 6.50 0.73
C PHE A 274 -14.38 5.77 -0.59
N SER A 275 -13.47 4.84 -0.88
CA SER A 275 -13.64 3.89 -1.96
C SER A 275 -13.29 2.49 -1.50
N ALA A 276 -14.21 1.55 -1.71
CA ALA A 276 -13.91 0.14 -1.59
C ALA A 276 -13.66 -0.45 -2.96
N THR A 277 -12.52 -1.10 -3.10
CA THR A 277 -12.06 -1.56 -4.40
C THR A 277 -12.33 -3.05 -4.59
N GLY A 278 -12.61 -3.42 -5.83
CA GLY A 278 -12.72 -4.81 -6.28
C GLY A 278 -12.35 -4.94 -7.75
N PHE A 279 -11.35 -4.18 -8.20
CA PHE A 279 -10.93 -4.15 -9.60
C PHE A 279 -9.68 -5.00 -9.80
N GLY A 280 -9.84 -6.17 -10.42
CA GLY A 280 -8.72 -7.01 -10.85
C GLY A 280 -8.71 -7.11 -12.38
N ILE A 281 -7.75 -6.44 -13.04
CA ILE A 281 -7.55 -6.58 -14.49
C ILE A 281 -6.48 -7.64 -14.74
N GLY A 282 -6.90 -8.89 -14.93
CA GLY A 282 -6.12 -9.97 -15.55
C GLY A 282 -4.86 -10.48 -14.82
N ARG A 283 -4.27 -9.73 -13.87
CA ARG A 283 -3.11 -10.13 -13.09
C ARG A 283 -3.32 -9.82 -11.60
N PRO A 284 -2.80 -10.66 -10.69
CA PRO A 284 -2.85 -10.37 -9.26
C PRO A 284 -2.03 -9.12 -8.92
N PHE A 285 -2.48 -8.36 -7.91
CA PHE A 285 -1.79 -7.16 -7.44
C PHE A 285 -0.45 -7.48 -6.77
N PHE A 286 -0.39 -8.63 -6.10
CA PHE A 286 0.82 -9.20 -5.55
C PHE A 286 0.85 -10.70 -5.88
N ALA A 287 2.01 -11.25 -6.22
CA ALA A 287 2.16 -12.68 -6.48
C ALA A 287 3.36 -13.29 -5.75
N VAL A 288 3.20 -14.51 -5.23
CA VAL A 288 4.29 -15.34 -4.73
C VAL A 288 4.52 -16.50 -5.69
N LYS A 289 5.72 -16.57 -6.26
CA LYS A 289 6.22 -17.74 -6.97
C LYS A 289 6.93 -18.65 -5.97
N LEU A 290 6.46 -19.87 -5.82
CA LEU A 290 6.91 -20.82 -4.82
C LEU A 290 7.42 -22.09 -5.49
N SER A 291 8.68 -22.43 -5.25
CA SER A 291 9.28 -23.68 -5.68
C SER A 291 9.35 -24.66 -4.50
N VAL A 292 8.70 -25.82 -4.61
CA VAL A 292 8.74 -26.89 -3.61
C VAL A 292 9.71 -27.98 -4.06
N LYS A 293 10.73 -28.27 -3.23
CA LYS A 293 11.77 -29.28 -3.50
C LYS A 293 12.02 -30.16 -2.28
N ARG A 294 12.30 -31.45 -2.46
CA ARG A 294 12.61 -32.38 -1.35
C ARG A 294 14.08 -32.28 -0.92
#